data_AF-A0A1K1QN26-F1
#
_entry.id   AF-A0A1K1QN26-F1
#
_cell.length_a   1.000
_cell.length_b   1.000
_cell.length_c   1.000
_cell.angle_alpha   90.00
_cell.angle_beta   90.00
_cell.angle_gamma   90.00
#
_symmetry.space_group_name_H-M   'P 1'
#
loop_
_entity.id
_entity.type
_entity.pdbx_description
1 polymer ?
#
loop_
_entity_poly.entity_id
_entity_poly.type
_entity_poly.pdbx_seq_one_letter_code
_entity_poly.pdbx_strand_id
1 'polypeptide(L)'
;MIEGKSRSGSVAIGVMKALHILNAENHRTTLDAIADWLAKSEDFYYDDWLIVGGRSAKQYIADILEDLHELGVVCPVEQNAALHPQTSPEWRPCLRPSA
;
A
#
# COMPACT_ATOMS: atom_id res chain seq x y z
N MET A 1 -24.20 14.28 1.79
CA MET A 1 -23.32 14.01 0.64
C MET A 1 -22.06 13.41 1.23
N ILE A 2 -21.89 12.09 1.14
CA ILE A 2 -20.60 11.49 1.47
C ILE A 2 -19.79 11.69 0.19
N GLU A 3 -18.81 12.59 0.21
CA GLU A 3 -17.77 12.63 -0.82
C GLU A 3 -17.04 11.29 -0.73
N GLY A 4 -17.58 10.28 -1.41
CA GLY A 4 -16.90 9.04 -1.64
C GLY A 4 -15.70 9.37 -2.48
N LYS A 5 -14.51 9.43 -1.86
CA LYS A 5 -13.25 9.35 -2.59
C LYS A 5 -13.34 8.05 -3.39
N SER A 6 -13.73 8.11 -4.66
CA SER A 6 -13.80 6.95 -5.53
C SER A 6 -12.38 6.41 -5.69
N ARG A 7 -12.07 5.39 -4.88
CA ARG A 7 -10.79 4.68 -4.93
C ARG A 7 -10.96 3.52 -5.91
N SER A 8 -10.02 3.36 -6.81
CA SER A 8 -10.09 2.31 -7.83
C SER A 8 -9.75 0.97 -7.21
N GLY A 9 -10.68 0.01 -7.29
CA GLY A 9 -10.45 -1.37 -6.84
C GLY A 9 -9.24 -2.02 -7.52
N SER A 10 -8.89 -1.62 -8.74
CA SER A 10 -7.68 -2.09 -9.42
C SER A 10 -6.41 -1.72 -8.67
N VAL A 11 -6.36 -0.55 -8.04
CA VAL A 11 -5.17 -0.12 -7.29
C VAL A 11 -5.05 -0.84 -5.97
N ALA A 12 -6.17 -1.11 -5.29
CA ALA A 12 -6.17 -1.96 -4.10
C ALA A 12 -5.62 -3.37 -4.41
N ILE A 13 -6.02 -3.95 -5.56
CA ILE A 13 -5.48 -5.23 -6.04
C ILE A 13 -3.98 -5.12 -6.31
N GLY A 14 -3.53 -4.03 -6.94
CA GLY A 14 -2.10 -3.79 -7.20
C GLY A 14 -1.28 -3.67 -5.92
N VAL A 15 -1.74 -2.89 -4.95
CA VAL A 15 -1.09 -2.76 -3.63
C VAL A 15 -1.00 -4.12 -2.94
N MET A 16 -2.07 -4.92 -2.96
CA MET A 16 -2.05 -6.27 -2.39
C MET A 16 -1.09 -7.22 -3.11
N LYS A 17 -1.02 -7.15 -4.45
CA LYS A 17 -0.06 -7.95 -5.24
C LYS A 17 1.38 -7.55 -4.93
N ALA A 18 1.66 -6.25 -4.87
CA ALA A 18 2.97 -5.72 -4.51
C ALA A 18 3.40 -6.18 -3.11
N LEU A 19 2.51 -6.07 -2.12
CA LEU A 19 2.75 -6.55 -0.76
C LEU A 19 3.05 -8.04 -0.72
N HIS A 20 2.29 -8.85 -1.47
CA HIS A 20 2.48 -10.29 -1.52
C HIS A 20 3.83 -10.67 -2.12
N ILE A 21 4.21 -10.07 -3.25
CA ILE A 21 5.47 -10.36 -3.94
C ILE A 21 6.67 -9.87 -3.13
N LEU A 22 6.65 -8.62 -2.65
CA LEU A 22 7.73 -8.07 -1.82
C LEU A 22 7.95 -8.92 -0.56
N ASN A 23 6.88 -9.35 0.10
CA ASN A 23 6.99 -10.22 1.26
C ASN A 23 7.49 -11.64 0.91
N ALA A 24 7.09 -12.19 -0.24
CA ALA A 24 7.58 -13.49 -0.72
C ALA A 24 9.08 -13.46 -1.09
N GLU A 25 9.56 -12.33 -1.60
CA GLU A 25 10.97 -12.10 -1.94
C GLU A 25 11.81 -11.62 -0.74
N ASN A 26 11.20 -11.53 0.46
CA ASN A 26 11.84 -11.02 1.67
C ASN A 26 12.39 -9.57 1.51
N HIS A 27 11.75 -8.80 0.63
CA HIS A 27 11.98 -7.37 0.46
C HIS A 27 11.19 -6.56 1.50
N ARG A 28 11.66 -5.33 1.75
CA ARG A 28 10.94 -4.39 2.62
C ARG A 28 9.62 -4.01 1.98
N THR A 29 8.59 -3.89 2.81
CA THR A 29 7.22 -3.55 2.40
C THR A 29 6.86 -2.12 2.78
N THR A 30 7.81 -1.20 2.61
CA THR A 30 7.58 0.22 2.83
C THR A 30 6.72 0.82 1.72
N LEU A 31 6.09 1.95 2.00
CA LEU A 31 5.34 2.70 0.99
C LEU A 31 6.16 3.00 -0.28
N ASP A 32 7.45 3.31 -0.12
CA ASP A 32 8.37 3.51 -1.25
C ASP A 32 8.60 2.25 -2.06
N ALA A 33 8.81 1.09 -1.41
CA ALA A 33 9.02 -0.17 -2.12
C ALA A 33 7.76 -0.62 -2.88
N ILE A 34 6.59 -0.41 -2.29
CA ILE A 34 5.30 -0.70 -2.94
C ILE A 34 5.10 0.20 -4.16
N ALA A 35 5.37 1.51 -4.02
CA ALA A 35 5.27 2.46 -5.14
C ALA A 35 6.28 2.16 -6.26
N ASP A 36 7.52 1.84 -5.91
CA ASP A 36 8.57 1.46 -6.87
C ASP A 36 8.23 0.16 -7.62
N TRP A 37 7.69 -0.84 -6.91
CA TRP A 37 7.24 -2.07 -7.53
C TRP A 37 6.07 -1.82 -8.50
N LEU A 38 5.09 -1.02 -8.09
CA LEU A 38 3.95 -0.67 -8.95
C LEU A 38 4.37 0.13 -10.19
N ALA A 39 5.32 1.06 -10.05
CA ALA A 39 5.85 1.83 -11.17
C ALA A 39 6.59 0.98 -12.22
N LYS A 40 7.13 -0.18 -11.80
CA LYS A 40 7.85 -1.13 -12.67
C LYS A 40 6.95 -2.25 -13.21
N SER A 41 5.74 -2.38 -12.69
CA SER A 41 4.83 -3.46 -13.06
C SER A 41 4.06 -3.09 -14.33
N GLU A 42 4.31 -3.82 -15.42
CA GLU A 42 3.60 -3.62 -16.70
C GLU A 42 2.09 -3.90 -16.60
N ASP A 43 1.67 -4.63 -15.56
CA ASP A 43 0.26 -4.97 -15.30
C ASP A 43 -0.56 -3.80 -14.72
N PHE A 44 0.09 -2.73 -14.30
CA PHE A 44 -0.53 -1.65 -13.56
C PHE A 44 -0.19 -0.32 -14.23
N TYR A 45 -1.20 0.31 -14.84
CA TYR A 45 -1.10 1.64 -15.46
C TYR A 45 -0.88 2.73 -14.39
N TYR A 46 0.32 2.74 -13.82
CA TYR A 46 0.75 3.66 -12.75
C TYR A 46 0.59 5.12 -13.16
N ASP A 47 0.81 5.42 -14.45
CA ASP A 47 0.64 6.76 -15.04
C ASP A 47 -0.83 7.20 -15.16
N ASP A 48 -1.78 6.27 -15.41
CA ASP A 48 -3.21 6.61 -15.50
C ASP A 48 -3.78 7.03 -14.13
N TRP A 49 -3.13 6.63 -13.03
CA TRP A 49 -3.59 6.93 -11.67
C TRP A 49 -3.14 8.31 -11.18
N LEU A 50 -2.05 8.83 -11.74
CA LEU A 50 -1.50 10.16 -11.41
C LEU A 50 -2.44 11.30 -11.84
N ILE A 51 -3.39 11.03 -12.74
CA ILE A 51 -4.32 12.01 -13.29
C ILE A 51 -5.57 12.16 -12.39
N VAL A 52 -5.86 11.22 -11.50
CA VAL A 52 -7.09 11.22 -10.70
C VAL A 52 -6.93 12.08 -9.44
N GLY A 53 -7.15 13.39 -9.59
CA GLY A 53 -7.43 14.31 -8.47
C GLY A 53 -6.24 15.06 -7.87
N GLY A 54 -5.12 15.20 -8.59
CA GLY A 54 -3.99 16.05 -8.17
C GLY A 54 -3.16 15.49 -7.01
N ARG A 55 -3.29 14.19 -6.73
CA ARG A 55 -2.49 13.47 -5.72
C ARG A 55 -1.35 12.73 -6.40
N SER A 56 -0.21 12.63 -5.71
CA SER A 56 0.86 11.74 -6.17
C SER A 56 0.45 10.27 -5.98
N ALA A 57 0.95 9.38 -6.84
CA ALA A 57 0.67 7.94 -6.74
C ALA A 57 1.03 7.38 -5.34
N LYS A 58 2.10 7.90 -4.72
CA LYS A 58 2.50 7.55 -3.36
C LYS A 58 1.44 7.91 -2.31
N GLN A 59 0.83 9.09 -2.40
CA GLN A 59 -0.27 9.49 -1.51
C GLN A 59 -1.51 8.63 -1.73
N TYR A 60 -1.79 8.27 -2.99
CA TYR A 60 -2.92 7.42 -3.32
C TYR A 60 -2.74 5.98 -2.78
N ILE A 61 -1.53 5.43 -2.87
CA ILE A 61 -1.19 4.13 -2.27
C ILE A 61 -1.28 4.20 -0.74
N ALA A 62 -0.83 5.30 -0.11
CA ALA A 62 -0.96 5.49 1.33
C ALA A 62 -2.43 5.49 1.78
N ASP A 63 -3.29 6.24 1.09
CA ASP A 63 -4.73 6.25 1.36
C ASP A 63 -5.36 4.84 1.24
N ILE A 64 -4.89 4.02 0.29
CA ILE A 64 -5.37 2.64 0.11
C ILE A 64 -4.86 1.72 1.22
N LEU A 65 -3.61 1.86 1.65
CA LEU A 65 -3.08 1.07 2.76
C LEU A 65 -3.81 1.38 4.06
N GLU A 66 -4.16 2.64 4.30
CA GLU A 66 -5.00 3.04 5.44
C GLU A 66 -6.39 2.41 5.36
N ASP A 67 -7.07 2.50 4.21
CA ASP A 67 -8.37 1.85 4.02
C ASP A 67 -8.29 0.33 4.24
N LEU A 68 -7.28 -0.33 3.69
CA LEU A 68 -7.07 -1.76 3.85
C LEU A 68 -6.76 -2.12 5.31
N HIS A 69 -6.14 -1.22 6.06
CA HIS A 69 -5.90 -1.38 7.49
C HIS A 69 -7.16 -1.22 8.32
N GLU A 70 -7.99 -0.22 8.02
CA GLU A 70 -9.32 -0.06 8.63
C GLU A 70 -10.22 -1.27 8.38
N LEU A 71 -10.07 -1.92 7.22
CA LEU A 71 -10.76 -3.17 6.86
C LEU A 71 -10.11 -4.44 7.45
N GLY A 72 -8.99 -4.32 8.18
CA GLY A 72 -8.27 -5.45 8.77
C GLY A 72 -7.57 -6.37 7.75
N VAL A 73 -7.36 -5.89 6.52
CA VAL A 73 -6.70 -6.65 5.43
C VAL A 73 -5.18 -6.53 5.53
N VAL A 74 -4.67 -5.36 5.91
CA VAL A 74 -3.23 -5.11 6.10
C VAL A 74 -2.95 -4.51 7.47
N CYS A 75 -1.78 -4.81 8.01
CA CYS A 75 -1.35 -4.44 9.34
C CYS A 75 0.00 -3.73 9.23
N PRO A 76 0.21 -2.56 9.89
CA PRO A 76 1.54 -2.00 10.00
C PRO A 76 2.42 -2.95 10.81
N VAL A 77 3.65 -3.15 10.38
CA VAL A 77 4.65 -3.91 11.13
C VAL A 77 5.20 -2.98 12.19
N GLU A 78 4.95 -3.29 13.47
CA GLU A 78 5.61 -2.57 14.56
C GLU A 78 7.11 -2.80 14.48
N GLN A 79 7.82 -1.79 13.98
CA GLN A 79 9.27 -1.72 14.12
C GLN A 79 9.56 -1.21 15.53
N ASN A 80 10.44 -1.90 16.25
CA ASN A 80 10.94 -1.42 17.54
C ASN A 80 11.55 -0.03 17.37
N ALA A 81 10.79 1.01 17.71
CA ALA A 81 11.19 2.41 17.56
C ALA A 81 12.48 2.75 18.32
N ALA A 82 12.81 1.95 19.34
CA ALA A 82 14.06 2.06 20.11
C ALA A 82 15.33 1.68 19.32
N LEU A 83 15.20 0.89 18.24
CA LEU A 83 16.34 0.41 17.44
C LEU A 83 16.44 1.11 16.08
N HIS A 84 15.32 1.54 15.50
CA HIS A 84 15.30 2.19 14.17
C HIS A 84 14.34 3.39 14.16
N PRO A 85 14.79 4.58 14.61
CA PRO A 85 13.94 5.77 14.71
C PRO A 85 13.60 6.43 13.36
N GLN A 86 14.06 5.90 12.22
CA GLN A 86 13.94 6.55 10.89
C GLN A 86 13.42 5.63 9.78
N THR A 87 12.99 4.42 10.08
CA THR A 87 12.48 3.51 9.04
C THR A 87 11.00 3.79 8.76
N SER A 88 10.68 4.03 7.48
CA SER A 88 9.29 4.17 7.01
C SER A 88 8.46 2.97 7.46
N PRO A 89 7.17 3.18 7.82
CA PRO A 89 6.29 2.09 8.22
C PRO A 89 6.22 1.03 7.13
N GLU A 90 6.40 -0.22 7.55
CA GLU A 90 6.24 -1.41 6.71
C GLU A 90 4.84 -1.99 6.87
N TRP A 91 4.34 -2.61 5.82
CA TRP A 91 2.96 -3.10 5.76
C TRP A 91 2.95 -4.59 5.46
N ARG A 92 2.09 -5.35 6.14
CA ARG A 92 1.93 -6.77 5.88
C ARG A 92 0.47 -7.15 5.73
N PRO A 93 0.14 -8.14 4.89
CA PRO A 93 -1.18 -8.75 4.93
C PRO A 93 -1.46 -9.27 6.34
N CYS A 94 -2.60 -8.90 6.92
CA CYS A 94 -3.04 -9.47 8.19
C CYS A 94 -3.43 -10.94 7.92
N LEU A 95 -2.69 -11.90 8.49
CA LEU A 95 -2.97 -13.33 8.34
C LEU A 95 -4.17 -13.82 9.18
N ARG A 96 -4.96 -12.91 9.75
CA ARG A 96 -6.14 -13.25 10.53
C ARG A 96 -7.32 -12.42 10.08
N PRO A 97 -8.48 -13.04 9.78
CA PRO A 97 -9.74 -12.32 9.94
C PRO A 97 -9.80 -11.96 11.43
N SER A 98 -9.70 -10.67 11.75
CA SER A 98 -10.19 -10.21 13.04
C SER A 98 -11.70 -10.42 12.98
N ALA A 99 -12.17 -11.37 13.80
CA ALA A 99 -13.54 -11.84 13.86
C ALA A 99 -14.55 -10.72 14.12
#